data_AF-A0A417XYF2-F1
#
_entry.id   AF-A0A417XYF2-F1
#
_cell.length_a   1.000
_cell.length_b   1.000
_cell.length_c   1.000
_cell.angle_alpha   90.00
_cell.angle_beta   90.00
_cell.angle_gamma   90.00
#
_symmetry.space_group_name_H-M   'P 1'
#
loop_
_entity.id
_entity.type
_entity.pdbx_description
1 polymer ?
#
loop_
_entity_poly.entity_id
_entity_poly.type
_entity_poly.pdbx_seq_one_letter_code
_entity_poly.pdbx_strand_id
1 'polypeptide(L)'
;MQPIQIPAEWNDSGLLTFEEFCALIRTPQRTVRDWRRRGVGPRWARFNGCGRLYITVAEARRFLRSATPTATNRRAEERPHV
;
A
#
# COMPACT_ATOMS: atom_id res chain seq x y z
N MET A 1 15.59 8.59 2.77
CA MET A 1 14.95 7.27 2.87
C MET A 1 14.28 6.97 1.55
N GLN A 2 14.66 5.89 0.87
CA GLN A 2 13.98 5.48 -0.36
C GLN A 2 12.61 4.87 0.00
N PRO A 3 11.52 5.21 -0.72
CA PRO A 3 10.22 4.64 -0.44
C PRO A 3 10.21 3.13 -0.72
N ILE A 4 9.40 2.39 0.03
CA ILE A 4 9.22 0.94 -0.19
C ILE A 4 8.64 0.72 -1.59
N GLN A 5 9.37 0.00 -2.43
CA GLN A 5 8.95 -0.36 -3.79
C GLN A 5 8.72 -1.87 -3.87
N ILE A 6 7.66 -2.25 -4.58
CA ILE A 6 7.43 -3.64 -4.96
C ILE A 6 8.10 -3.84 -6.33
N PRO A 7 8.95 -4.87 -6.49
CA PRO A 7 9.66 -5.10 -7.75
C PRO A 7 8.70 -5.21 -8.95
N ALA A 8 9.07 -4.65 -10.11
CA ALA A 8 8.18 -4.58 -11.27
C ALA A 8 7.89 -5.96 -11.88
N GLU A 9 8.82 -6.89 -11.73
CA GLU A 9 8.75 -8.27 -12.20
C GLU A 9 7.74 -9.14 -11.43
N TRP A 10 7.26 -8.69 -10.27
CA TRP A 10 6.22 -9.41 -9.54
C TRP A 10 4.89 -9.36 -10.29
N ASN A 11 4.32 -10.55 -10.53
CA ASN A 11 3.01 -10.68 -11.16
C ASN A 11 1.93 -10.02 -10.30
N ASP A 12 1.15 -9.13 -10.91
CA ASP A 12 0.09 -8.36 -10.27
C ASP A 12 -1.05 -9.23 -9.69
N SER A 13 -1.28 -10.42 -10.26
CA SER A 13 -2.20 -11.43 -9.73
C SER A 13 -1.60 -12.28 -8.60
N GLY A 14 -0.29 -12.12 -8.33
CA GLY A 14 0.36 -12.76 -7.20
C GLY A 14 -0.31 -12.37 -5.88
N LEU A 15 -0.42 -13.33 -4.96
CA LEU A 15 -1.04 -13.11 -3.65
C LEU A 15 0.03 -12.88 -2.59
N LEU A 16 -0.24 -11.92 -1.72
CA LEU A 16 0.51 -11.67 -0.50
C LEU A 16 -0.39 -11.96 0.69
N THR A 17 0.09 -12.80 1.61
CA THR A 17 -0.51 -12.99 2.93
C THR A 17 -0.43 -11.71 3.76
N PHE A 18 -1.22 -11.67 4.82
CA PHE A 18 -1.16 -10.60 5.82
C PHE A 18 0.25 -10.40 6.39
N GLU A 19 0.93 -11.50 6.70
CA GLU A 19 2.27 -11.50 7.26
C GLU A 19 3.31 -11.00 6.25
N GLU A 20 3.25 -11.47 4.99
CA GLU A 20 4.14 -11.01 3.92
C GLU A 20 3.97 -9.53 3.64
N PHE A 21 2.74 -9.03 3.60
CA PHE A 21 2.49 -7.61 3.43
C PHE A 21 3.08 -6.79 4.58
N CYS A 22 2.89 -7.21 5.83
CA CYS A 22 3.46 -6.53 7.00
C CYS A 22 4.99 -6.46 6.94
N ALA A 23 5.63 -7.57 6.57
CA ALA A 23 7.08 -7.65 6.40
C ALA A 23 7.57 -6.73 5.27
N LEU A 24 6.87 -6.75 4.13
CA LEU A 24 7.16 -5.92 2.96
C LEU A 24 7.15 -4.43 3.31
N ILE A 25 6.10 -3.95 3.99
CA ILE A 25 5.97 -2.54 4.36
C ILE A 25 6.66 -2.19 5.69
N ARG A 26 7.41 -3.13 6.27
CA ARG A 26 8.11 -3.00 7.56
C ARG A 26 7.22 -2.45 8.67
N THR A 27 5.94 -2.82 8.66
CA THR A 27 4.93 -2.32 9.60
C THR A 27 4.47 -3.45 10.52
N PRO A 28 4.47 -3.27 11.85
CA PRO A 28 4.03 -4.30 12.77
C PRO A 28 2.59 -4.76 12.48
N GLN A 29 2.35 -6.07 12.58
CA GLN A 29 1.04 -6.67 12.38
C GLN A 29 -0.06 -6.01 13.23
N ARG A 30 0.26 -5.59 14.47
CA ARG A 30 -0.68 -4.87 15.34
C ARG A 30 -1.21 -3.58 14.70
N THR A 31 -0.35 -2.85 14.00
CA THR A 31 -0.67 -1.58 13.35
C THR A 31 -1.54 -1.83 12.13
N VAL A 32 -1.20 -2.81 11.31
CA VAL A 32 -2.02 -3.17 10.14
C VAL A 32 -3.39 -3.75 10.58
N ARG A 33 -3.45 -4.48 11.70
CA ARG A 33 -4.73 -4.89 12.31
C ARG A 33 -5.56 -3.71 12.79
N ASP A 34 -4.93 -2.68 13.37
CA ASP A 34 -5.62 -1.44 13.75
C ASP A 34 -6.20 -0.72 12.52
N TRP A 35 -5.40 -0.58 11.46
CA TRP A 35 -5.88 -0.01 10.19
C TRP A 35 -7.11 -0.74 9.68
N ARG A 36 -7.07 -2.07 9.66
CA ARG A 36 -8.19 -2.90 9.23
C ARG A 36 -9.45 -2.67 10.07
N ARG A 37 -9.32 -2.53 11.41
CA ARG A 37 -10.47 -2.19 12.29
C ARG A 37 -11.04 -0.82 11.97
N ARG A 38 -10.19 0.13 11.58
CA ARG A 38 -10.55 1.51 11.23
C ARG A 38 -10.97 1.70 9.78
N GLY A 39 -10.98 0.63 8.97
CA GLY A 39 -11.31 0.70 7.54
C GLY A 39 -10.22 1.36 6.67
N VAL A 40 -8.98 1.43 7.16
CA VAL A 40 -7.83 1.99 6.46
C VAL A 40 -6.97 0.84 5.91
N GLY A 41 -6.34 1.03 4.75
CA GLY A 41 -5.35 0.09 4.21
C GLY A 41 -5.77 -0.59 2.89
N PRO A 42 -5.03 -1.64 2.49
CA PRO A 42 -5.36 -2.41 1.30
C PRO A 42 -6.63 -3.26 1.51
N ARG A 43 -7.27 -3.64 0.41
CA ARG A 43 -8.47 -4.47 0.40
C ARG A 43 -8.12 -5.94 0.62
N TRP A 44 -8.34 -6.40 1.85
CA TRP A 44 -8.14 -7.79 2.24
C TRP A 44 -9.22 -8.71 1.67
N ALA A 45 -8.79 -9.80 1.03
CA ALA A 45 -9.64 -10.91 0.62
C ALA A 45 -9.43 -12.12 1.54
N ARG A 46 -10.45 -12.98 1.63
CA ARG A 46 -10.37 -14.30 2.29
C ARG A 46 -10.52 -15.37 1.23
N PHE A 47 -9.63 -16.36 1.21
CA PHE A 47 -9.73 -17.49 0.30
C PHE A 47 -10.29 -18.72 1.04
N ASN A 48 -11.28 -19.39 0.43
CA ASN A 48 -11.78 -20.73 0.75
C ASN A 48 -11.87 -21.09 2.24
N GLY A 49 -12.45 -20.22 3.08
CA GLY A 49 -12.72 -20.53 4.50
C GLY A 49 -11.49 -20.60 5.41
N CYS A 50 -10.26 -20.52 4.90
CA CYS A 50 -9.02 -20.76 5.64
C CYS A 50 -8.63 -19.67 6.67
N GLY A 51 -9.50 -18.71 6.99
CA GLY A 51 -9.25 -17.66 7.99
C GLY A 51 -8.16 -16.65 7.64
N ARG A 52 -7.28 -16.97 6.69
CA ARG A 52 -6.16 -16.15 6.24
C ARG A 52 -6.61 -15.00 5.35
N LEU A 53 -5.94 -13.87 5.52
CA LEU A 53 -6.15 -12.67 4.74
C LEU A 53 -5.06 -12.54 3.70
N TYR A 54 -5.48 -12.14 2.51
CA TYR A 54 -4.60 -11.97 1.36
C TYR A 54 -4.91 -10.65 0.67
N ILE A 55 -3.94 -10.13 -0.06
CA ILE A 55 -4.10 -9.06 -1.05
C ILE A 55 -3.37 -9.46 -2.32
N THR A 56 -3.71 -8.85 -3.44
CA THR A 56 -2.91 -9.00 -4.65
C THR A 56 -1.69 -8.07 -4.61
N VAL A 57 -0.65 -8.39 -5.38
CA VAL A 57 0.48 -7.50 -5.62
C VAL A 57 0.01 -6.17 -6.21
N ALA A 58 -0.96 -6.19 -7.13
CA ALA A 58 -1.57 -4.97 -7.67
C ALA A 58 -2.20 -4.08 -6.58
N GLU A 59 -2.91 -4.68 -5.62
CA GLU A 59 -3.51 -3.98 -4.49
C GLU A 59 -2.45 -3.36 -3.59
N ALA A 60 -1.37 -4.10 -3.30
CA ALA A 60 -0.25 -3.61 -2.51
C ALA A 60 0.43 -2.40 -3.18
N ARG A 61 0.67 -2.47 -4.50
CA ARG A 61 1.19 -1.34 -5.28
C ARG A 61 0.24 -0.14 -5.24
N ARG A 62 -1.06 -0.36 -5.41
CA ARG A 62 -2.07 0.72 -5.32
C ARG A 62 -2.02 1.41 -3.97
N PHE A 63 -1.97 0.63 -2.88
CA PHE A 63 -1.91 1.16 -1.53
C PHE A 63 -0.64 2.00 -1.31
N LEU A 64 0.54 1.49 -1.67
CA LEU A 64 1.81 2.22 -1.51
C LEU A 64 1.85 3.52 -2.31
N ARG A 65 1.28 3.53 -3.52
CA ARG A 65 1.13 4.76 -4.31
C ARG A 65 0.23 5.79 -3.63
N SER A 66 -0.89 5.36 -3.05
CA SER A 66 -1.80 6.27 -2.32
C SER A 66 -1.24 6.75 -0.97
N ALA A 67 -0.40 5.93 -0.33
CA ALA A 67 0.21 6.23 0.98
C ALA A 67 1.47 7.10 0.86
N THR A 68 2.07 7.18 -0.33
CA THR A 68 3.17 8.11 -0.60
C THR A 68 2.54 9.49 -0.81
N PRO A 69 2.72 10.47 0.09
CA PRO A 69 2.30 11.82 -0.20
C PRO A 69 3.04 12.26 -1.47
N THR A 70 2.28 12.52 -2.53
CA THR A 70 2.81 12.98 -3.80
C THR A 70 3.58 14.27 -3.54
N ALA A 71 4.91 14.21 -3.59
CA ALA A 71 5.76 15.39 -3.68
C ALA A 71 5.64 15.97 -5.10
N THR A 72 4.50 16.58 -5.43
CA THR A 72 4.22 17.39 -6.63
C THR A 72 2.84 18.03 -6.37
N ASN A 73 2.64 19.34 -6.15
CA ASN A 73 3.11 20.45 -6.98
C ASN A 73 3.08 21.77 -6.19
N ARG A 74 4.23 22.30 -5.77
CA ARG A 74 4.40 23.75 -5.49
C ARG A 74 4.76 24.43 -6.82
N ARG A 75 3.79 24.53 -7.73
CA ARG A 75 3.79 25.53 -8.81
C ARG A 75 2.59 26.42 -8.60
N ALA A 76 2.72 27.24 -7.57
CA ALA A 76 1.86 28.38 -7.31
C ALA A 76 2.76 29.58 -7.04
N GLU A 77 3.70 29.88 -7.94
CA GLU A 77 4.37 31.17 -7.95
C GLU A 77 5.08 31.38 -9.28
N GLU A 78 4.35 31.99 -10.21
CA GLU A 78 4.85 32.96 -11.19
C GLU A 78 3.61 33.52 -11.90
N ARG A 79 2.86 34.35 -11.16
CA ARG A 79 2.05 35.38 -11.79
C ARG A 79 3.02 36.52 -12.11
N PRO A 80 3.33 36.83 -13.37
CA PRO A 80 3.94 38.12 -13.65
C PRO A 80 2.88 39.19 -13.37
N HIS A 81 3.24 40.08 -12.45
CA HIS A 81 2.55 41.33 -12.20
C HIS A 81 2.74 42.21 -13.45
N VAL A 82 1.66 42.52 -14.16
CA VAL A 82 1.58 43.62 -15.12
C VAL A 82 0.38 44.46 -14.72
#